data_AF-A0A673UGJ7-F1
#
_entry.id   AF-A0A673UGJ7-F1
#
_cell.length_a   1.000
_cell.length_b   1.000
_cell.length_c   1.000
_cell.angle_alpha   90.00
_cell.angle_beta   90.00
_cell.angle_gamma   90.00
#
_symmetry.space_group_name_H-M   'P 1'
#
loop_
_entity.id
_entity.type
_entity.pdbx_description
1 polymer ?
#
loop_
_entity_poly.entity_id
_entity_poly.type
_entity_poly.pdbx_seq_one_letter_code
_entity_poly.pdbx_strand_id
1 'polypeptide(L)'
;MAAGPGRASADPPRLPAAEGQSGRRGRSGPRIKGAGLPAAQQSREWEKSAASKRHSRASSPRRTSLSRPARPATCSQPRKLRCMDQRELENQERRERHSERRAKEGNANHPIDLLWLRTTSTMATSASSHLNKGIKQVYMSLPQGEKVQAMYIWVDGTGEGLRCKTRTLDSEPKCIEDLPEWNFDGSSTFQSEGSNSDMYLVPAAMFRDPFRKDPNKLVFCEVFKYNRKPAETNLRHTCKRIMDMVSNQHPWFGMEQEYTLMGTDGHPFGWPSNGFPGPQGPYYCGVGADKAYGRDIVEAHYRACLYAGIKIAGTNAEVMPAQWEFQIGPCEGIDMGDHLWVARFILHRVCEDFGVIATFDPKPIPGNWNGAGCHTNFSTKAMREENGLKQISWCQVGPPFFSVSFRYIEESIEKLSKRHQYHIRAYDPKGGLDNARRLTGFHETSNINDFSAGVANRSASIRIPRTVGQEKKGYFEDRRPSANCDPFSVTEALIRTCLLNETGDEPFQYKN
;
A
#
# COMPACT_ATOMS: atom_id res chain seq x y z
N MET A 1 67.01 27.95 18.55
CA MET A 1 65.80 28.79 18.67
C MET A 1 65.87 29.83 17.56
N ALA A 2 65.00 29.74 16.55
CA ALA A 2 65.09 30.56 15.35
C ALA A 2 63.73 31.20 15.02
N ALA A 3 63.76 32.53 15.02
CA ALA A 3 62.98 33.57 14.35
C ALA A 3 61.59 33.25 13.75
N GLY A 4 60.60 34.01 14.21
CA GLY A 4 59.38 34.39 13.48
C GLY A 4 59.55 35.70 12.67
N PRO A 5 58.46 36.26 12.09
CA PRO A 5 58.36 36.44 10.64
C PRO A 5 58.26 37.90 10.18
N GLY A 6 58.37 38.12 8.87
CA GLY A 6 57.97 39.37 8.21
C GLY A 6 58.40 39.45 6.75
N ARG A 7 57.46 39.33 5.81
CA ARG A 7 57.66 39.79 4.42
C ARG A 7 56.41 40.49 3.90
N ALA A 8 56.69 41.63 3.29
CA ALA A 8 55.78 42.64 2.81
C ALA A 8 55.33 42.42 1.35
N SER A 9 54.27 43.14 1.04
CA SER A 9 53.55 43.37 -0.21
C SER A 9 54.37 43.80 -1.44
N ALA A 10 53.93 43.36 -2.63
CA ALA A 10 54.11 44.07 -3.90
C ALA A 10 53.06 43.62 -4.95
N ASP A 11 52.19 44.55 -5.35
CA ASP A 11 51.49 44.63 -6.66
C ASP A 11 52.52 45.07 -7.76
N PRO A 12 52.28 45.04 -9.12
CA PRO A 12 51.04 45.36 -9.88
C PRO A 12 50.94 44.60 -11.26
N PRO A 13 50.33 45.08 -12.39
CA PRO A 13 49.27 46.07 -12.67
C PRO A 13 48.09 45.57 -13.56
N ARG A 14 47.08 46.45 -13.75
CA ARG A 14 45.87 46.30 -14.59
C ARG A 14 45.98 46.96 -15.99
N LEU A 15 45.35 46.31 -16.99
CA LEU A 15 44.56 46.80 -18.16
C LEU A 15 45.29 47.56 -19.32
N PRO A 16 44.76 47.49 -20.57
CA PRO A 16 43.61 48.29 -21.01
C PRO A 16 42.54 47.58 -21.86
N ALA A 17 41.35 48.17 -21.85
CA ALA A 17 40.23 47.93 -22.77
C ALA A 17 40.44 48.67 -24.11
N ALA A 18 39.74 48.23 -25.16
CA ALA A 18 39.58 48.97 -26.41
C ALA A 18 38.09 49.09 -26.77
N GLU A 19 37.67 50.32 -27.03
CA GLU A 19 36.36 50.75 -27.51
C GLU A 19 36.32 50.87 -29.05
N GLY A 20 35.10 50.83 -29.60
CA GLY A 20 34.66 51.64 -30.76
C GLY A 20 34.59 50.92 -32.11
N GLN A 21 33.65 51.19 -33.03
CA GLN A 21 32.48 52.07 -33.10
C GLN A 21 31.78 51.83 -34.47
N SER A 22 30.47 52.12 -34.56
CA SER A 22 29.68 52.49 -35.78
C SER A 22 29.33 51.37 -36.81
N GLY A 23 28.16 51.32 -37.47
CA GLY A 23 27.01 52.22 -37.51
C GLY A 23 25.81 51.69 -38.33
N ARG A 24 24.62 52.18 -37.95
CA ARG A 24 23.35 52.49 -38.65
C ARG A 24 22.85 51.78 -39.95
N ARG A 25 21.50 51.70 -39.96
CA ARG A 25 20.46 51.69 -41.05
C ARG A 25 19.90 50.28 -41.35
N GLY A 26 18.60 50.00 -41.40
CA GLY A 26 17.37 50.78 -41.25
C GLY A 26 16.15 49.96 -41.68
N ARG A 27 14.99 50.24 -41.05
CA ARG A 27 13.58 50.09 -41.52
C ARG A 27 13.13 48.81 -42.25
N SER A 28 12.11 48.14 -41.71
CA SER A 28 10.67 48.39 -42.03
C SER A 28 9.75 47.39 -41.29
N GLY A 29 8.69 47.90 -40.66
CA GLY A 29 7.55 47.10 -40.18
C GLY A 29 6.61 46.67 -41.34
N PRO A 30 5.34 46.25 -41.10
CA PRO A 30 4.45 46.82 -40.08
C PRO A 30 3.64 45.83 -39.20
N ARG A 31 3.23 46.38 -38.04
CA ARG A 31 2.06 46.00 -37.21
C ARG A 31 0.74 46.24 -37.95
N ILE A 32 -0.35 45.53 -37.59
CA ILE A 32 -1.71 46.03 -37.19
C ILE A 32 -2.39 44.90 -36.37
N LYS A 33 -2.66 45.02 -35.04
CA LYS A 33 -3.93 45.38 -34.33
C LYS A 33 -5.19 44.66 -34.87
N GLY A 34 -6.16 44.14 -34.10
CA GLY A 34 -6.45 44.09 -32.68
C GLY A 34 -7.95 43.73 -32.45
N ALA A 35 -8.28 43.48 -31.18
CA ALA A 35 -9.58 43.59 -30.51
C ALA A 35 -10.69 42.51 -30.68
N GLY A 36 -11.26 42.11 -29.53
CA GLY A 36 -12.72 41.96 -29.37
C GLY A 36 -13.28 40.60 -28.88
N LEU A 37 -13.54 40.48 -27.57
CA LEU A 37 -14.62 39.62 -26.99
C LEU A 37 -16.00 40.32 -27.22
N PRO A 38 -17.23 39.71 -27.06
CA PRO A 38 -17.61 38.68 -26.05
C PRO A 38 -18.78 37.68 -26.40
N ALA A 39 -19.00 36.73 -25.46
CA ALA A 39 -20.25 36.12 -24.94
C ALA A 39 -21.46 35.63 -25.79
N ALA A 40 -21.86 34.38 -25.49
CA ALA A 40 -23.20 33.84 -25.18
C ALA A 40 -24.35 33.61 -26.21
N GLN A 41 -24.94 32.41 -26.06
CA GLN A 41 -26.36 32.01 -26.18
C GLN A 41 -27.02 31.62 -27.52
N GLN A 42 -27.68 30.44 -27.46
CA GLN A 42 -28.91 30.00 -28.15
C GLN A 42 -28.80 29.67 -29.65
N SER A 43 -29.48 28.69 -30.26
CA SER A 43 -30.41 27.62 -29.83
C SER A 43 -30.83 26.82 -31.09
N ARG A 44 -31.54 25.69 -30.88
CA ARG A 44 -32.51 25.03 -31.78
C ARG A 44 -31.97 24.15 -32.92
N GLU A 45 -32.13 22.83 -32.79
CA GLU A 45 -33.30 22.01 -33.15
C GLU A 45 -33.19 21.52 -34.59
N TRP A 46 -33.08 20.19 -34.77
CA TRP A 46 -33.82 19.46 -35.79
C TRP A 46 -34.28 18.13 -35.17
N GLU A 47 -35.60 18.03 -35.04
CA GLU A 47 -36.35 16.89 -34.55
C GLU A 47 -36.93 16.11 -35.73
N LYS A 48 -37.11 14.79 -35.50
CA LYS A 48 -38.18 13.92 -36.00
C LYS A 48 -38.13 13.40 -37.44
N SER A 49 -38.15 12.06 -37.53
CA SER A 49 -39.29 11.24 -38.01
C SER A 49 -38.76 9.82 -38.33
N ALA A 50 -39.39 8.68 -38.05
CA ALA A 50 -40.57 8.30 -37.28
C ALA A 50 -40.54 6.77 -37.08
N ALA A 51 -41.28 6.32 -36.08
CA ALA A 51 -41.59 4.93 -35.78
C ALA A 51 -42.55 4.29 -36.81
N SER A 52 -42.54 2.95 -36.90
CA SER A 52 -43.75 2.09 -36.78
C SER A 52 -43.49 0.68 -37.31
N LYS A 53 -43.75 -0.34 -36.48
CA LYS A 53 -44.73 -1.41 -36.77
C LYS A 53 -44.80 -2.41 -35.61
N ARG A 54 -45.89 -2.35 -34.85
CA ARG A 54 -46.48 -3.49 -34.12
C ARG A 54 -47.52 -4.13 -35.05
N HIS A 55 -47.60 -5.46 -35.08
CA HIS A 55 -48.84 -6.18 -35.38
C HIS A 55 -48.96 -7.41 -34.46
N SER A 56 -50.16 -7.53 -33.90
CA SER A 56 -50.69 -8.57 -33.02
C SER A 56 -51.12 -9.83 -33.77
N ARG A 57 -51.18 -10.99 -33.08
CA ARG A 57 -52.37 -11.86 -33.04
C ARG A 57 -52.25 -12.95 -31.98
N ALA A 58 -53.36 -13.22 -31.32
CA ALA A 58 -53.60 -14.27 -30.33
C ALA A 58 -54.57 -15.32 -30.88
N SER A 59 -54.44 -16.59 -30.46
CA SER A 59 -55.54 -17.58 -30.31
C SER A 59 -55.03 -18.90 -29.72
N SER A 60 -55.64 -19.35 -28.61
CA SER A 60 -55.46 -20.60 -27.83
C SER A 60 -56.18 -21.83 -28.47
N PRO A 61 -56.56 -22.93 -27.74
CA PRO A 61 -55.84 -23.92 -26.89
C PRO A 61 -56.19 -25.40 -27.23
N ARG A 62 -55.50 -26.40 -26.60
CA ARG A 62 -55.95 -27.79 -26.21
C ARG A 62 -54.71 -28.72 -26.11
N ARG A 63 -54.56 -29.75 -25.26
CA ARG A 63 -55.34 -30.40 -24.17
C ARG A 63 -54.41 -31.48 -23.53
N THR A 64 -54.54 -31.74 -22.22
CA THR A 64 -54.44 -33.05 -21.48
C THR A 64 -53.19 -33.95 -21.66
N SER A 65 -52.51 -34.42 -20.60
CA SER A 65 -52.93 -35.52 -19.69
C SER A 65 -52.10 -35.55 -18.38
N LEU A 66 -52.73 -35.59 -17.18
CA LEU A 66 -52.90 -36.74 -16.26
C LEU A 66 -51.57 -37.40 -15.81
N SER A 67 -51.05 -37.09 -14.61
CA SER A 67 -51.33 -37.69 -13.28
C SER A 67 -50.71 -39.08 -13.01
N ARG A 68 -49.71 -39.12 -12.10
CA ARG A 68 -49.37 -40.07 -10.99
C ARG A 68 -49.80 -41.56 -11.09
N PRO A 69 -49.07 -42.55 -10.51
CA PRO A 69 -48.56 -42.48 -9.12
C PRO A 69 -47.24 -43.21 -8.81
N ALA A 70 -46.79 -43.01 -7.57
CA ALA A 70 -45.65 -43.66 -6.92
C ALA A 70 -46.04 -44.96 -6.19
N ARG A 71 -45.06 -45.89 -6.06
CA ARG A 71 -44.78 -46.92 -5.01
C ARG A 71 -44.30 -48.25 -5.64
N PRO A 72 -43.66 -49.21 -4.92
CA PRO A 72 -43.27 -49.24 -3.49
C PRO A 72 -41.79 -49.67 -3.22
N ALA A 73 -41.49 -49.73 -1.93
CA ALA A 73 -40.24 -50.00 -1.23
C ALA A 73 -39.58 -51.37 -1.46
N THR A 74 -38.28 -51.43 -1.13
CA THR A 74 -37.58 -52.65 -0.68
C THR A 74 -36.92 -52.43 0.69
N CYS A 75 -36.79 -53.57 1.37
CA CYS A 75 -36.69 -53.81 2.81
C CYS A 75 -35.25 -53.81 3.36
N SER A 76 -35.03 -53.30 4.57
CA SER A 76 -33.99 -53.82 5.48
C SER A 76 -34.26 -53.52 6.97
N GLN A 77 -34.71 -54.58 7.65
CA GLN A 77 -34.52 -54.98 9.07
C GLN A 77 -35.09 -54.18 10.27
N PRO A 78 -35.62 -54.89 11.31
CA PRO A 78 -36.23 -54.27 12.49
C PRO A 78 -35.24 -54.04 13.64
N ARG A 79 -35.25 -52.85 14.25
CA ARG A 79 -34.63 -52.60 15.56
C ARG A 79 -35.63 -52.88 16.68
N LYS A 80 -35.22 -53.75 17.60
CA LYS A 80 -35.88 -54.12 18.85
C LYS A 80 -36.18 -52.88 19.71
N LEU A 81 -37.40 -52.75 20.21
CA LEU A 81 -37.71 -51.94 21.40
C LEU A 81 -36.93 -52.51 22.59
N ARG A 82 -36.11 -51.70 23.26
CA ARG A 82 -35.65 -51.96 24.63
C ARG A 82 -36.58 -51.23 25.59
N CYS A 83 -37.08 -51.97 26.58
CA CYS A 83 -37.68 -51.42 27.79
C CYS A 83 -36.60 -50.62 28.54
N MET A 84 -36.88 -49.38 28.93
CA MET A 84 -35.97 -48.61 29.80
C MET A 84 -36.06 -49.14 31.23
N ASP A 85 -34.91 -49.25 31.88
CA ASP A 85 -34.75 -49.79 33.23
C ASP A 85 -35.16 -48.73 34.27
N GLN A 86 -35.83 -49.13 35.36
CA GLN A 86 -36.40 -48.23 36.38
C GLN A 86 -35.35 -47.32 37.05
N ARG A 87 -34.06 -47.66 36.96
CA ARG A 87 -32.95 -46.85 37.50
C ARG A 87 -32.60 -45.60 36.69
N GLU A 88 -33.02 -45.51 35.43
CA GLU A 88 -32.75 -44.32 34.59
C GLU A 88 -33.75 -43.19 34.84
N LEU A 89 -35.00 -43.52 35.19
CA LEU A 89 -36.03 -42.54 35.56
C LEU A 89 -35.73 -41.85 36.92
N GLU A 90 -35.26 -42.60 37.91
CA GLU A 90 -34.93 -42.04 39.24
C GLU A 90 -33.72 -41.08 39.20
N ASN A 91 -32.77 -41.29 38.28
CA ASN A 91 -31.63 -40.40 38.10
C ASN A 91 -31.98 -39.11 37.34
N GLN A 92 -33.03 -39.12 36.52
CA GLN A 92 -33.51 -37.94 35.80
C GLN A 92 -34.28 -37.00 36.75
N GLU A 93 -35.16 -37.53 37.60
CA GLU A 93 -35.86 -36.75 38.63
C GLU A 93 -34.93 -36.15 39.70
N ARG A 94 -33.80 -36.80 39.99
CA ARG A 94 -32.81 -36.29 40.95
C ARG A 94 -32.02 -35.10 40.40
N ARG A 95 -31.87 -35.00 39.07
CA ARG A 95 -31.22 -33.87 38.40
C ARG A 95 -32.13 -32.64 38.30
N GLU A 96 -33.42 -32.84 38.08
CA GLU A 96 -34.42 -31.76 38.05
C GLU A 96 -34.66 -31.13 39.43
N ARG A 97 -34.68 -31.94 40.51
CA ARG A 97 -34.76 -31.42 41.88
C ARG A 97 -33.54 -30.58 42.32
N HIS A 98 -32.39 -30.77 41.67
CA HIS A 98 -31.17 -30.03 41.96
C HIS A 98 -31.07 -28.70 41.18
N SER A 99 -31.75 -28.59 40.03
CA SER A 99 -31.87 -27.33 39.28
C SER A 99 -32.92 -26.41 39.90
N GLU A 100 -34.03 -26.94 40.43
CA GLU A 100 -35.06 -26.16 41.11
C GLU A 100 -34.62 -25.58 42.47
N ARG A 101 -33.70 -26.26 43.18
CA ARG A 101 -33.13 -25.73 44.44
C ARG A 101 -32.16 -24.56 44.22
N ARG A 102 -31.46 -24.50 43.08
CA ARG A 102 -30.60 -23.35 42.74
C ARG A 102 -31.38 -22.13 42.24
N ALA A 103 -32.64 -22.30 41.83
CA ALA A 103 -33.51 -21.22 41.38
C ALA A 103 -34.25 -20.48 42.53
N LYS A 104 -34.14 -20.96 43.79
CA LYS A 104 -34.87 -20.39 44.95
C LYS A 104 -34.01 -19.63 45.98
N GLU A 105 -32.70 -19.49 45.78
CA GLU A 105 -31.80 -18.78 46.71
C GLU A 105 -31.18 -17.49 46.13
N GLY A 106 -31.97 -16.68 45.42
CA GLY A 106 -31.50 -15.42 44.86
C GLY A 106 -32.58 -14.36 44.78
N ASN A 107 -33.22 -14.03 45.90
CA ASN A 107 -34.10 -12.87 45.97
C ASN A 107 -34.03 -12.18 47.34
N ALA A 108 -33.24 -11.11 47.42
CA ALA A 108 -33.29 -10.14 48.50
C ALA A 108 -33.14 -8.72 47.92
N ASN A 109 -34.12 -7.88 48.24
CA ASN A 109 -34.39 -6.56 47.69
C ASN A 109 -33.29 -5.52 47.97
N HIS A 110 -32.97 -4.70 46.96
CA HIS A 110 -32.66 -3.27 47.13
C HIS A 110 -32.97 -2.52 45.82
N PRO A 111 -33.65 -1.35 45.84
CA PRO A 111 -33.94 -0.60 44.63
C PRO A 111 -32.73 0.26 44.29
N ILE A 112 -31.98 -0.14 43.27
CA ILE A 112 -31.02 0.73 42.60
C ILE A 112 -31.50 0.85 41.16
N ASP A 113 -31.69 2.09 40.73
CA ASP A 113 -32.21 2.51 39.44
C ASP A 113 -31.77 1.64 38.27
N LEU A 114 -32.73 0.89 37.72
CA LEU A 114 -32.65 0.27 36.40
C LEU A 114 -32.83 1.36 35.32
N LEU A 115 -31.90 2.30 35.28
CA LEU A 115 -31.57 3.00 34.05
C LEU A 115 -30.77 1.98 33.22
N TRP A 116 -31.49 1.16 32.45
CA TRP A 116 -30.90 0.35 31.38
C TRP A 116 -30.21 1.32 30.42
N LEU A 117 -28.92 1.55 30.66
CA LEU A 117 -28.01 2.13 29.70
C LEU A 117 -28.19 1.31 28.43
N ARG A 118 -28.82 1.93 27.42
CA ARG A 118 -28.47 1.65 26.04
C ARG A 118 -26.97 1.91 25.97
N THR A 119 -26.16 0.89 26.20
CA THR A 119 -24.77 0.89 25.74
C THR A 119 -24.90 0.91 24.22
N THR A 120 -25.06 2.11 23.67
CA THR A 120 -24.72 2.38 22.29
C THR A 120 -23.32 1.82 22.15
N SER A 121 -23.16 0.78 21.32
CA SER A 121 -21.86 0.29 20.88
C SER A 121 -21.18 1.48 20.19
N THR A 122 -20.48 2.27 20.99
CA THR A 122 -19.63 3.35 20.50
C THR A 122 -18.46 2.67 19.86
N MET A 123 -18.30 2.85 18.55
CA MET A 123 -17.11 2.36 17.85
C MET A 123 -15.86 2.86 18.60
N ALA A 124 -14.89 1.97 18.81
CA ALA A 124 -13.68 2.28 19.57
C ALA A 124 -12.77 3.20 18.75
N THR A 125 -12.99 4.49 18.85
CA THR A 125 -12.15 5.54 18.27
C THR A 125 -11.31 6.21 19.34
N SER A 126 -10.19 6.82 18.94
CA SER A 126 -9.27 7.47 19.88
C SER A 126 -9.90 8.67 20.59
N ALA A 127 -9.49 8.93 21.84
CA ALA A 127 -9.93 10.10 22.59
C ALA A 127 -9.70 11.43 21.82
N SER A 128 -8.56 11.55 21.14
CA SER A 128 -8.19 12.73 20.35
C SER A 128 -9.10 12.97 19.13
N SER A 129 -9.81 11.95 18.65
CA SER A 129 -10.79 12.09 17.58
C SER A 129 -12.06 12.81 18.03
N HIS A 130 -12.36 12.78 19.32
CA HIS A 130 -13.51 13.46 19.93
C HIS A 130 -13.23 14.92 20.29
N LEU A 131 -11.98 15.39 20.18
CA LEU A 131 -11.67 16.82 20.26
C LEU A 131 -12.37 17.56 19.11
N ASN A 132 -12.82 18.79 19.39
CA ASN A 132 -13.50 19.60 18.38
C ASN A 132 -12.54 19.99 17.23
N LYS A 133 -12.67 19.30 16.10
CA LYS A 133 -11.83 19.51 14.90
C LYS A 133 -12.04 20.89 14.26
N GLY A 134 -13.20 21.51 14.46
CA GLY A 134 -13.48 22.88 14.04
C GLY A 134 -12.56 23.89 14.73
N ILE A 135 -12.23 23.69 16.00
CA ILE A 135 -11.28 24.54 16.73
C ILE A 135 -9.89 24.46 16.09
N LYS A 136 -9.37 23.25 15.79
CA LYS A 136 -8.10 23.07 15.06
C LYS A 136 -8.13 23.83 13.74
N GLN A 137 -9.24 23.73 12.99
CA GLN A 137 -9.38 24.39 11.69
C GLN A 137 -9.33 25.92 11.76
N VAL A 138 -9.88 26.54 12.83
CA VAL A 138 -9.75 27.99 13.05
C VAL A 138 -8.29 28.40 13.07
N TYR A 139 -7.44 27.69 13.82
CA TYR A 139 -6.00 27.99 13.89
C TYR A 139 -5.27 27.66 12.59
N MET A 140 -5.58 26.54 11.94
CA MET A 140 -4.97 26.15 10.66
C MET A 140 -5.31 27.10 9.50
N SER A 141 -6.32 27.96 9.66
CA SER A 141 -6.71 28.97 8.66
C SER A 141 -6.00 30.32 8.82
N LEU A 142 -5.24 30.50 9.91
CA LEU A 142 -4.45 31.71 10.11
C LEU A 142 -3.36 31.82 9.02
N PRO A 143 -3.13 33.01 8.45
CA PRO A 143 -1.97 33.23 7.59
C PRO A 143 -0.67 32.95 8.37
N GLN A 144 0.13 31.97 7.93
CA GLN A 144 1.34 31.56 8.66
C GLN A 144 2.52 32.53 8.53
N GLY A 145 2.44 33.51 7.63
CA GLY A 145 3.55 34.41 7.29
C GLY A 145 4.59 33.77 6.37
N GLU A 146 5.84 34.24 6.47
CA GLU A 146 6.94 33.85 5.56
C GLU A 146 7.67 32.56 5.98
N LYS A 147 7.59 32.21 7.26
CA LYS A 147 8.26 31.02 7.81
C LYS A 147 7.60 29.75 7.31
N VAL A 148 8.40 28.69 7.17
CA VAL A 148 7.95 27.42 6.60
C VAL A 148 8.17 26.28 7.59
N GLN A 149 7.21 25.37 7.68
CA GLN A 149 7.34 24.16 8.51
C GLN A 149 7.85 23.00 7.64
N ALA A 150 8.93 22.36 8.08
CA ALA A 150 9.45 21.14 7.47
C ALA A 150 9.34 19.98 8.47
N MET A 151 8.51 19.00 8.14
CA MET A 151 8.34 17.78 8.94
C MET A 151 9.26 16.69 8.42
N TYR A 152 10.27 16.35 9.22
CA TYR A 152 11.22 15.30 8.92
C TYR A 152 10.64 13.96 9.36
N ILE A 153 10.69 12.96 8.49
CA ILE A 153 10.11 11.62 8.64
C ILE A 153 11.22 10.58 8.48
N TRP A 154 11.26 9.57 9.34
CA TRP A 154 12.24 8.48 9.26
C TRP A 154 11.68 7.16 9.80
N VAL A 155 12.33 6.05 9.43
CA VAL A 155 12.03 4.71 9.93
C VAL A 155 12.78 4.45 11.24
N ASP A 156 12.10 3.93 12.26
CA ASP A 156 12.70 3.63 13.56
C ASP A 156 13.44 2.28 13.61
N GLY A 157 13.90 1.89 14.79
CA GLY A 157 14.69 0.68 15.00
C GLY A 157 13.91 -0.62 14.83
N THR A 158 12.58 -0.57 14.72
CA THR A 158 11.79 -1.77 14.40
C THR A 158 11.84 -2.11 12.91
N GLY A 159 12.19 -1.14 12.04
CA GLY A 159 12.11 -1.29 10.58
C GLY A 159 10.68 -1.17 10.03
N GLU A 160 9.68 -1.02 10.89
CA GLU A 160 8.26 -0.92 10.54
C GLU A 160 7.69 0.46 10.94
N GLY A 161 8.10 0.97 12.10
CA GLY A 161 7.59 2.20 12.69
C GLY A 161 8.13 3.46 12.01
N LEU A 162 7.25 4.43 11.75
CA LEU A 162 7.61 5.76 11.28
C LEU A 162 7.61 6.77 12.43
N ARG A 163 8.60 7.66 12.42
CA ARG A 163 8.72 8.77 13.37
C ARG A 163 8.78 10.08 12.61
N CYS A 164 8.37 11.16 13.27
CA CYS A 164 8.51 12.48 12.68
C CYS A 164 8.70 13.59 13.72
N LYS A 165 9.26 14.71 13.28
CA LYS A 165 9.26 15.97 14.03
C LYS A 165 9.37 17.17 13.08
N THR A 166 9.07 18.37 13.56
CA THR A 166 8.98 19.57 12.71
C THR A 166 10.00 20.63 13.13
N ARG A 167 10.67 21.24 12.16
CA ARG A 167 11.43 22.49 12.34
C ARG A 167 10.83 23.62 11.52
N THR A 168 11.17 24.83 11.92
CA THR A 168 10.91 26.05 11.15
C THR A 168 12.10 26.34 10.23
N LEU A 169 11.82 26.69 8.99
CA LEU A 169 12.75 27.23 8.00
C LEU A 169 12.41 28.69 7.73
N ASP A 170 13.41 29.48 7.36
CA ASP A 170 13.25 30.91 7.12
C ASP A 170 12.52 31.22 5.81
N SER A 171 12.58 30.31 4.84
CA SER A 171 11.92 30.39 3.54
C SER A 171 11.56 29.01 3.00
N GLU A 172 10.74 28.97 1.95
CA GLU A 172 10.39 27.70 1.29
C GLU A 172 11.59 27.10 0.54
N PRO A 173 12.01 25.86 0.85
CA PRO A 173 13.07 25.18 0.13
C PRO A 173 12.62 24.85 -1.29
N LYS A 174 13.51 25.02 -2.28
CA LYS A 174 13.23 24.78 -3.70
C LYS A 174 13.72 23.41 -4.14
N CYS A 175 14.78 22.90 -3.52
CA CYS A 175 15.28 21.55 -3.73
C CYS A 175 15.67 20.87 -2.41
N ILE A 176 16.07 19.59 -2.48
CA ILE A 176 16.45 18.80 -1.31
C ILE A 176 17.72 19.36 -0.66
N GLU A 177 18.62 19.92 -1.46
CA GLU A 177 19.90 20.46 -1.02
C GLU A 177 19.74 21.72 -0.16
N ASP A 178 18.59 22.41 -0.25
CA ASP A 178 18.24 23.54 0.61
C ASP A 178 17.84 23.10 2.03
N LEU A 179 17.57 21.81 2.24
CA LEU A 179 17.14 21.28 3.53
C LEU A 179 18.37 20.94 4.39
N PRO A 180 18.45 21.47 5.62
CA PRO A 180 19.55 21.15 6.52
C PRO A 180 19.47 19.70 7.01
N GLU A 181 20.63 19.08 7.25
CA GLU A 181 20.71 17.90 8.11
C GLU A 181 20.11 18.20 9.49
N TRP A 182 19.66 17.15 10.15
CA TRP A 182 19.18 17.25 11.52
C TRP A 182 19.62 16.02 12.33
N ASN A 183 19.23 15.96 13.59
CA ASN A 183 19.56 14.87 14.49
C ASN A 183 18.36 14.53 15.37
N PHE A 184 18.36 13.38 16.01
CA PHE A 184 17.38 12.98 17.01
C PHE A 184 17.99 12.02 18.04
N ASP A 185 17.27 11.77 19.13
CA ASP A 185 17.66 10.81 20.16
C ASP A 185 17.26 9.38 19.75
N GLY A 186 18.25 8.59 19.33
CA GLY A 186 18.08 7.20 18.90
C GLY A 186 17.74 6.22 20.03
N SER A 187 17.97 6.62 21.29
CA SER A 187 17.66 5.75 22.44
C SER A 187 16.15 5.62 22.66
N SER A 188 15.40 6.64 22.24
CA SER A 188 13.93 6.69 22.26
C SER A 188 13.25 6.06 21.03
N THR A 189 14.05 5.47 20.12
CA THR A 189 13.56 4.91 18.85
C THR A 189 14.09 3.50 18.58
N PHE A 190 14.69 2.84 19.58
CA PHE A 190 15.31 1.51 19.46
C PHE A 190 16.52 1.45 18.52
N GLN A 191 17.27 2.55 18.36
CA GLN A 191 18.36 2.64 17.37
C GLN A 191 19.75 2.91 17.98
N SER A 192 19.83 3.31 19.25
CA SER A 192 21.10 3.56 19.94
C SER A 192 21.00 3.31 21.44
N GLU A 193 22.16 3.24 22.09
CA GLU A 193 22.25 3.25 23.55
C GLU A 193 22.15 4.68 24.09
N GLY A 194 21.72 4.85 25.34
CA GLY A 194 21.51 6.16 25.95
C GLY A 194 22.81 6.98 26.18
N SER A 195 23.96 6.33 26.29
CA SER A 195 25.26 7.00 26.51
C SER A 195 25.83 7.69 25.26
N ASN A 196 25.35 7.33 24.07
CA ASN A 196 25.76 7.92 22.79
C ASN A 196 24.59 7.84 21.80
N SER A 197 23.57 8.65 22.08
CA SER A 197 22.25 8.47 21.46
C SER A 197 21.96 9.34 20.25
N ASP A 198 22.77 10.36 19.98
CA ASP A 198 22.56 11.23 18.82
C ASP A 198 22.73 10.47 17.50
N MET A 199 21.68 10.51 16.69
CA MET A 199 21.65 10.00 15.32
C MET A 199 21.33 11.11 14.34
N TYR A 200 21.80 11.00 13.10
CA TYR A 200 21.63 11.99 12.06
C TYR A 200 20.47 11.64 11.11
N LEU A 201 19.77 12.68 10.66
CA LEU A 201 18.77 12.67 9.59
C LEU A 201 19.34 13.41 8.39
N VAL A 202 19.46 12.70 7.28
CA VAL A 202 19.88 13.27 5.99
C VAL A 202 18.67 13.27 5.06
N PRO A 203 18.21 14.46 4.60
CA PRO A 203 17.10 14.57 3.66
C PRO A 203 17.31 13.73 2.39
N ALA A 204 16.29 12.95 2.02
CA ALA A 204 16.35 11.97 0.94
C ALA A 204 15.28 12.22 -0.14
N ALA A 205 14.07 12.59 0.27
CA ALA A 205 12.98 12.98 -0.62
C ALA A 205 12.13 14.08 0.01
N MET A 206 11.60 15.01 -0.80
CA MET A 206 10.78 16.13 -0.34
C MET A 206 9.43 16.15 -1.05
N PHE A 207 8.37 16.34 -0.26
CA PHE A 207 6.98 16.40 -0.73
C PHE A 207 6.25 17.61 -0.14
N ARG A 208 5.15 18.01 -0.76
CA ARG A 208 4.26 19.04 -0.18
C ARG A 208 3.54 18.44 1.02
N ASP A 209 3.32 19.23 2.08
CA ASP A 209 2.60 18.76 3.27
C ASP A 209 1.08 18.89 3.07
N PRO A 210 0.31 17.78 2.99
CA PRO A 210 -1.14 17.85 2.81
C PRO A 210 -1.90 18.23 4.09
N PHE A 211 -1.25 18.18 5.26
CA PHE A 211 -1.85 18.49 6.56
C PHE A 211 -1.70 19.98 6.91
N ARG A 212 -0.60 20.60 6.46
CA ARG A 212 -0.29 22.01 6.70
C ARG A 212 -0.35 22.88 5.45
N LYS A 213 -0.52 22.28 4.28
CA LYS A 213 -0.55 22.93 2.95
C LYS A 213 0.76 23.63 2.62
N ASP A 214 0.84 24.18 1.41
CA ASP A 214 1.97 24.99 0.99
C ASP A 214 2.06 26.27 1.83
N PRO A 215 3.27 26.76 2.13
CA PRO A 215 4.58 26.32 1.61
C PRO A 215 5.24 25.15 2.36
N ASN A 216 4.54 24.49 3.29
CA ASN A 216 5.12 23.50 4.20
C ASN A 216 5.49 22.17 3.51
N LYS A 217 6.47 21.45 4.07
CA LYS A 217 7.08 20.27 3.45
C LYS A 217 7.06 19.04 4.36
N LEU A 218 6.89 17.88 3.74
CA LEU A 218 7.30 16.59 4.30
C LEU A 218 8.68 16.24 3.75
N VAL A 219 9.58 15.77 4.61
CA VAL A 219 10.97 15.44 4.27
C VAL A 219 11.26 14.02 4.75
N PHE A 220 11.30 13.06 3.83
CA PHE A 220 11.74 11.70 4.14
C PHE A 220 13.25 11.68 4.25
N CYS A 221 13.78 10.99 5.28
CA CYS A 221 15.19 11.04 5.64
C CYS A 221 15.81 9.64 5.75
N GLU A 222 17.08 9.55 5.38
CA GLU A 222 17.95 8.45 5.81
C GLU A 222 18.47 8.68 7.23
N VAL A 223 18.72 7.58 7.94
CA VAL A 223 19.23 7.59 9.31
C VAL A 223 20.69 7.12 9.33
N PHE A 224 21.54 7.91 9.98
CA PHE A 224 22.95 7.57 10.21
C PHE A 224 23.30 7.65 11.70
N LYS A 225 24.21 6.79 12.13
CA LYS A 225 24.74 6.76 13.49
C LYS A 225 25.71 7.92 13.75
N TYR A 226 26.11 8.09 15.00
CA TYR A 226 27.14 9.06 15.43
C TYR A 226 28.43 9.04 14.58
N ASN A 227 28.82 7.87 14.07
CA ASN A 227 30.01 7.66 13.24
C ASN A 227 29.75 7.79 11.73
N ARG A 228 28.60 8.36 11.33
CA ARG A 228 28.16 8.54 9.93
C ARG A 228 27.97 7.24 9.14
N LYS A 229 27.95 6.08 9.79
CA LYS A 229 27.51 4.82 9.16
C LYS A 229 25.98 4.74 9.12
N PRO A 230 25.38 4.10 8.10
CA PRO A 230 23.95 3.87 8.07
C PRO A 230 23.47 3.13 9.33
N ALA A 231 22.27 3.47 9.81
CA ALA A 231 21.58 2.65 10.80
C ALA A 231 21.18 1.29 10.21
N GLU A 232 20.93 0.31 11.08
CA GLU A 232 20.55 -1.06 10.74
C GLU A 232 19.29 -1.10 9.87
N THR A 233 18.34 -0.22 10.17
CA THR A 233 17.08 -0.08 9.43
C THR A 233 17.17 0.91 8.26
N ASN A 234 18.34 1.48 7.98
CA ASN A 234 18.57 2.30 6.78
C ASN A 234 18.86 1.39 5.57
N LEU A 235 17.81 0.70 5.10
CA LEU A 235 17.88 -0.17 3.91
C LEU A 235 17.91 0.65 2.61
N ARG A 236 17.47 1.91 2.64
CA ARG A 236 17.55 2.85 1.51
C ARG A 236 18.98 3.02 1.01
N HIS A 237 19.95 3.11 1.92
CA HIS A 237 21.34 3.38 1.56
C HIS A 237 21.93 2.34 0.58
N THR A 238 21.74 1.05 0.87
CA THR A 238 22.21 -0.03 0.00
C THR A 238 21.35 -0.15 -1.24
N CYS A 239 20.02 -0.03 -1.10
CA CYS A 239 19.09 -0.11 -2.20
C CYS A 239 19.40 0.95 -3.27
N LYS A 240 19.67 2.20 -2.86
CA LYS A 240 20.06 3.28 -3.76
C LYS A 240 21.28 2.91 -4.60
N ARG A 241 22.34 2.36 -3.98
CA ARG A 241 23.55 1.94 -4.70
C ARG A 241 23.24 0.87 -5.74
N ILE A 242 22.40 -0.11 -5.39
CA ILE A 242 21.99 -1.18 -6.30
C ILE A 242 21.14 -0.64 -7.46
N MET A 243 20.24 0.31 -7.20
CA MET A 243 19.46 0.98 -8.25
C MET A 243 20.35 1.78 -9.21
N ASP A 244 21.35 2.50 -8.68
CA ASP A 244 22.30 3.28 -9.48
C ASP A 244 23.07 2.38 -10.47
N MET A 245 23.47 1.18 -10.04
CA MET A 245 24.19 0.19 -10.87
C MET A 245 23.41 -0.31 -12.09
N VAL A 246 22.08 -0.30 -12.03
CA VAL A 246 21.20 -0.82 -13.09
C VAL A 246 20.33 0.28 -13.72
N SER A 247 20.67 1.55 -13.49
CA SER A 247 19.92 2.71 -13.96
C SER A 247 19.71 2.71 -15.49
N ASN A 248 20.68 2.19 -16.24
CA ASN A 248 20.58 2.01 -17.71
C ASN A 248 19.45 1.07 -18.16
N GLN A 249 18.94 0.20 -17.28
CA GLN A 249 17.84 -0.71 -17.57
C GLN A 249 16.46 -0.12 -17.20
N HIS A 250 16.42 1.06 -16.58
CA HIS A 250 15.20 1.77 -16.17
C HIS A 250 14.19 0.87 -15.44
N PRO A 251 14.56 0.29 -14.28
CA PRO A 251 13.68 -0.58 -13.53
C PRO A 251 12.48 0.20 -12.99
N TRP A 252 11.28 -0.23 -13.33
CA TRP A 252 10.03 0.34 -12.84
C TRP A 252 9.33 -0.62 -11.91
N PHE A 253 8.79 -0.06 -10.83
CA PHE A 253 8.04 -0.76 -9.81
C PHE A 253 6.65 -0.15 -9.64
N GLY A 254 5.67 -0.98 -9.30
CA GLY A 254 4.39 -0.53 -8.75
C GLY A 254 3.99 -1.42 -7.59
N MET A 255 3.63 -0.86 -6.45
CA MET A 255 3.31 -1.62 -5.24
C MET A 255 1.86 -1.42 -4.82
N GLU A 256 1.17 -2.52 -4.57
CA GLU A 256 -0.23 -2.62 -4.16
C GLU A 256 -0.28 -2.76 -2.64
N GLN A 257 -0.37 -1.65 -1.90
CA GLN A 257 -0.37 -1.68 -0.43
C GLN A 257 -1.77 -1.99 0.09
N GLU A 258 -1.96 -3.21 0.56
CA GLU A 258 -3.15 -3.58 1.33
C GLU A 258 -2.96 -3.20 2.81
N TYR A 259 -4.05 -2.84 3.48
CA TYR A 259 -4.07 -2.52 4.90
C TYR A 259 -5.46 -2.75 5.50
N THR A 260 -5.53 -2.91 6.82
CA THR A 260 -6.82 -3.04 7.53
C THR A 260 -7.00 -1.90 8.51
N LEU A 261 -8.20 -1.32 8.54
CA LEU A 261 -8.58 -0.31 9.51
C LEU A 261 -9.06 -0.98 10.80
N MET A 262 -8.55 -0.53 11.94
CA MET A 262 -8.84 -1.04 13.27
C MET A 262 -9.34 0.09 14.17
N GLY A 263 -10.25 -0.25 15.09
CA GLY A 263 -10.53 0.56 16.26
C GLY A 263 -9.36 0.55 17.25
N THR A 264 -9.40 1.44 18.23
CA THR A 264 -8.39 1.51 19.30
C THR A 264 -8.44 0.34 20.28
N ASP A 265 -9.52 -0.46 20.24
CA ASP A 265 -9.65 -1.72 20.96
C ASP A 265 -8.92 -2.89 20.28
N GLY A 266 -8.32 -2.66 19.10
CA GLY A 266 -7.65 -3.69 18.32
C GLY A 266 -8.62 -4.56 17.51
N HIS A 267 -9.90 -4.21 17.42
CA HIS A 267 -10.89 -4.89 16.58
C HIS A 267 -11.05 -4.18 15.23
N PRO A 268 -11.33 -4.88 14.10
CA PRO A 268 -11.47 -4.21 12.82
C PRO A 268 -12.61 -3.19 12.81
N PHE A 269 -12.36 -2.03 12.19
CA PHE A 269 -13.27 -0.90 12.22
C PHE A 269 -14.62 -1.23 11.55
N GLY A 270 -15.74 -0.91 12.23
CA GLY A 270 -17.09 -1.20 11.72
C GLY A 270 -17.54 -2.64 11.90
N TRP A 271 -16.73 -3.52 12.46
CA TRP A 271 -17.17 -4.87 12.83
C TRP A 271 -18.07 -4.83 14.08
N PRO A 272 -18.99 -5.80 14.25
CA PRO A 272 -19.76 -5.93 15.48
C PRO A 272 -18.83 -6.09 16.69
N SER A 273 -19.11 -5.39 17.78
CA SER A 273 -18.36 -5.52 19.04
C SER A 273 -18.32 -6.98 19.50
N ASN A 274 -17.12 -7.51 19.74
CA ASN A 274 -16.90 -8.92 20.10
C ASN A 274 -17.53 -9.92 19.12
N GLY A 275 -17.68 -9.56 17.85
CA GLY A 275 -18.33 -10.38 16.84
C GLY A 275 -17.73 -10.24 15.45
N PHE A 276 -18.33 -10.95 14.50
CA PHE A 276 -17.94 -11.00 13.10
C PHE A 276 -19.06 -10.45 12.21
N PRO A 277 -18.73 -9.75 11.12
CA PRO A 277 -19.71 -9.42 10.09
C PRO A 277 -20.11 -10.67 9.30
N GLY A 278 -20.96 -10.51 8.28
CA GLY A 278 -21.28 -11.61 7.36
C GLY A 278 -20.03 -12.14 6.62
N PRO A 279 -20.08 -13.34 6.01
CA PRO A 279 -18.95 -13.90 5.28
C PRO A 279 -18.42 -13.01 4.16
N GLN A 280 -17.14 -13.17 3.80
CA GLN A 280 -16.51 -12.48 2.67
C GLN A 280 -17.25 -12.73 1.35
N GLY A 281 -17.19 -11.76 0.44
CA GLY A 281 -17.91 -11.79 -0.84
C GLY A 281 -18.44 -10.43 -1.25
N PRO A 282 -19.31 -9.77 -0.46
CA PRO A 282 -19.93 -8.50 -0.85
C PRO A 282 -19.04 -7.26 -0.64
N TYR A 283 -17.88 -7.40 -0.01
CA TYR A 283 -17.04 -6.27 0.43
C TYR A 283 -16.08 -5.77 -0.65
N TYR A 284 -15.49 -6.68 -1.44
CA TYR A 284 -14.54 -6.32 -2.50
C TYR A 284 -15.19 -5.37 -3.51
N CYS A 285 -14.59 -4.19 -3.70
CA CYS A 285 -15.16 -3.10 -4.50
C CYS A 285 -16.63 -2.75 -4.16
N GLY A 286 -17.05 -3.01 -2.92
CA GLY A 286 -18.42 -2.80 -2.47
C GLY A 286 -18.79 -1.33 -2.28
N VAL A 287 -20.10 -1.06 -2.31
CA VAL A 287 -20.70 0.26 -2.05
C VAL A 287 -21.91 0.11 -1.15
N GLY A 288 -22.12 1.06 -0.24
CA GLY A 288 -23.17 1.03 0.78
C GLY A 288 -22.63 0.88 2.19
N ALA A 289 -23.41 1.36 3.16
CA ALA A 289 -23.01 1.44 4.56
C ALA A 289 -22.70 0.08 5.21
N ASP A 290 -23.29 -0.99 4.69
CA ASP A 290 -23.13 -2.37 5.15
C ASP A 290 -22.08 -3.18 4.33
N LYS A 291 -21.29 -2.50 3.49
CA LYS A 291 -20.21 -3.12 2.71
C LYS A 291 -18.87 -2.38 2.85
N ALA A 292 -18.88 -1.06 2.85
CA ALA A 292 -17.64 -0.26 2.75
C ALA A 292 -17.38 0.55 4.02
N TYR A 293 -16.59 -0.01 4.94
CA TYR A 293 -16.29 0.61 6.23
C TYR A 293 -15.03 1.48 6.16
N GLY A 294 -15.16 2.78 6.49
CA GLY A 294 -14.01 3.69 6.57
C GLY A 294 -13.59 4.36 5.26
N ARG A 295 -14.48 4.45 4.26
CA ARG A 295 -14.19 5.10 2.96
C ARG A 295 -13.68 6.54 3.10
N ASP A 296 -14.11 7.29 4.12
CA ASP A 296 -13.65 8.66 4.36
C ASP A 296 -12.13 8.77 4.48
N ILE A 297 -11.50 7.78 5.12
CA ILE A 297 -10.04 7.70 5.27
C ILE A 297 -9.36 7.48 3.93
N VAL A 298 -9.93 6.60 3.10
CA VAL A 298 -9.41 6.26 1.77
C VAL A 298 -9.47 7.47 0.84
N GLU A 299 -10.59 8.17 0.81
CA GLU A 299 -10.79 9.37 -0.02
C GLU A 299 -9.86 10.51 0.43
N ALA A 300 -9.75 10.73 1.75
CA ALA A 300 -8.84 11.73 2.32
C ALA A 300 -7.37 11.40 2.03
N HIS A 301 -6.95 10.14 2.23
CA HIS A 301 -5.61 9.67 1.93
C HIS A 301 -5.27 9.83 0.45
N TYR A 302 -6.18 9.44 -0.45
CA TYR A 302 -5.98 9.60 -1.90
C TYR A 302 -5.71 11.07 -2.24
N ARG A 303 -6.59 11.99 -1.81
CA ARG A 303 -6.41 13.43 -2.07
C ARG A 303 -5.13 13.98 -1.44
N ALA A 304 -4.77 13.54 -0.24
CA ALA A 304 -3.55 13.94 0.44
C ALA A 304 -2.30 13.49 -0.35
N CYS A 305 -2.26 12.26 -0.83
CA CYS A 305 -1.19 11.74 -1.67
C CYS A 305 -1.04 12.52 -2.98
N LEU A 306 -2.14 12.79 -3.69
CA LEU A 306 -2.08 13.59 -4.92
C LEU A 306 -1.58 15.02 -4.66
N TYR A 307 -2.07 15.66 -3.60
CA TYR A 307 -1.60 16.99 -3.22
C TYR A 307 -0.10 16.99 -2.91
N ALA A 308 0.36 15.98 -2.16
CA ALA A 308 1.76 15.83 -1.77
C ALA A 308 2.70 15.60 -2.97
N GLY A 309 2.17 15.14 -4.11
CA GLY A 309 2.95 14.72 -5.28
C GLY A 309 3.35 13.24 -5.26
N ILE A 310 2.71 12.44 -4.41
CA ILE A 310 2.89 10.99 -4.39
C ILE A 310 2.25 10.40 -5.67
N LYS A 311 2.99 9.53 -6.37
CA LYS A 311 2.53 8.74 -7.53
C LYS A 311 1.52 7.65 -7.13
N ILE A 312 0.39 8.04 -6.54
CA ILE A 312 -0.74 7.14 -6.29
C ILE A 312 -1.46 6.85 -7.62
N ALA A 313 -1.63 5.57 -7.94
CA ALA A 313 -2.22 5.09 -9.19
C ALA A 313 -3.70 4.74 -9.08
N GLY A 314 -4.15 4.35 -7.88
CA GLY A 314 -5.50 3.86 -7.67
C GLY A 314 -5.75 3.41 -6.23
N THR A 315 -6.99 3.00 -5.98
CA THR A 315 -7.46 2.45 -4.70
C THR A 315 -8.66 1.54 -4.91
N ASN A 316 -8.85 0.55 -4.03
CA ASN A 316 -10.07 -0.27 -3.98
C ASN A 316 -10.36 -0.73 -2.55
N ALA A 317 -11.64 -1.08 -2.30
CA ALA A 317 -12.01 -1.86 -1.12
C ALA A 317 -11.60 -3.31 -1.34
N GLU A 318 -10.95 -3.90 -0.35
CA GLU A 318 -10.45 -5.27 -0.43
C GLU A 318 -11.49 -6.31 0.04
N VAL A 319 -11.12 -7.59 -0.04
CA VAL A 319 -12.02 -8.72 0.23
C VAL A 319 -12.50 -8.78 1.68
N MET A 320 -11.64 -8.48 2.66
CA MET A 320 -12.03 -8.44 4.07
C MET A 320 -12.73 -7.10 4.39
N PRO A 321 -13.86 -7.08 5.11
CA PRO A 321 -14.50 -5.83 5.51
C PRO A 321 -13.56 -5.00 6.40
N ALA A 322 -13.49 -3.69 6.12
CA ALA A 322 -12.51 -2.74 6.68
C ALA A 322 -11.08 -2.86 6.13
N GLN A 323 -10.83 -3.78 5.19
CA GLN A 323 -9.58 -3.86 4.43
C GLN A 323 -9.68 -3.02 3.15
N TRP A 324 -8.58 -2.37 2.81
CA TRP A 324 -8.45 -1.47 1.67
C TRP A 324 -7.09 -1.61 1.02
N GLU A 325 -6.99 -1.12 -0.21
CA GLU A 325 -5.74 -1.08 -0.97
C GLU A 325 -5.53 0.29 -1.61
N PHE A 326 -4.27 0.72 -1.67
CA PHE A 326 -3.83 1.79 -2.56
C PHE A 326 -2.60 1.34 -3.36
N GLN A 327 -2.54 1.76 -4.62
CA GLN A 327 -1.42 1.43 -5.51
C GLN A 327 -0.50 2.63 -5.67
N ILE A 328 0.81 2.43 -5.50
CA ILE A 328 1.85 3.43 -5.79
C ILE A 328 2.63 3.01 -7.02
N GLY A 329 2.80 3.91 -7.99
CA GLY A 329 3.64 3.73 -9.16
C GLY A 329 2.94 4.02 -10.51
N PRO A 330 3.60 3.74 -11.64
CA PRO A 330 4.97 3.23 -11.73
C PRO A 330 6.01 4.24 -11.20
N CYS A 331 6.94 3.78 -10.37
CA CYS A 331 8.09 4.54 -9.87
C CYS A 331 9.38 3.91 -10.40
N GLU A 332 10.37 4.74 -10.76
CA GLU A 332 11.67 4.26 -11.24
C GLU A 332 12.67 4.13 -10.08
N GLY A 333 13.28 2.95 -9.95
CA GLY A 333 14.34 2.71 -8.97
C GLY A 333 13.98 3.09 -7.53
N ILE A 334 14.80 3.96 -6.92
CA ILE A 334 14.71 4.33 -5.51
C ILE A 334 13.43 5.09 -5.14
N ASP A 335 12.80 5.76 -6.12
CA ASP A 335 11.54 6.50 -5.93
C ASP A 335 10.44 5.61 -5.37
N MET A 336 10.44 4.31 -5.69
CA MET A 336 9.39 3.38 -5.23
C MET A 336 9.33 3.32 -3.70
N GLY A 337 10.48 3.17 -3.05
CA GLY A 337 10.53 3.11 -1.59
C GLY A 337 10.23 4.46 -0.95
N ASP A 338 10.76 5.55 -1.50
CA ASP A 338 10.51 6.91 -1.01
C ASP A 338 9.00 7.24 -1.07
N HIS A 339 8.36 6.96 -2.19
CA HIS A 339 6.92 7.20 -2.37
C HIS A 339 6.05 6.32 -1.47
N LEU A 340 6.36 5.02 -1.33
CA LEU A 340 5.52 4.13 -0.52
C LEU A 340 5.65 4.45 0.98
N TRP A 341 6.85 4.72 1.50
CA TRP A 341 7.04 5.09 2.89
C TRP A 341 6.31 6.39 3.25
N VAL A 342 6.35 7.40 2.39
CA VAL A 342 5.61 8.64 2.62
C VAL A 342 4.11 8.44 2.43
N ALA A 343 3.66 7.58 1.52
CA ALA A 343 2.24 7.22 1.41
C ALA A 343 1.72 6.53 2.69
N ARG A 344 2.51 5.62 3.28
CA ARG A 344 2.21 4.99 4.58
C ARG A 344 2.16 6.02 5.71
N PHE A 345 3.11 6.95 5.74
CA PHE A 345 3.10 8.06 6.69
C PHE A 345 1.81 8.88 6.60
N ILE A 346 1.43 9.27 5.39
CA ILE A 346 0.19 10.04 5.15
C ILE A 346 -1.03 9.24 5.62
N LEU A 347 -1.08 7.92 5.34
CA LEU A 347 -2.18 7.07 5.80
C LEU A 347 -2.29 7.08 7.33
N HIS A 348 -1.18 6.85 8.05
CA HIS A 348 -1.21 6.88 9.52
C HIS A 348 -1.65 8.25 10.06
N ARG A 349 -1.18 9.35 9.48
CA ARG A 349 -1.56 10.71 9.88
C ARG A 349 -3.03 11.04 9.60
N VAL A 350 -3.58 10.55 8.48
CA VAL A 350 -5.02 10.65 8.18
C VAL A 350 -5.81 9.82 9.19
N CYS A 351 -5.45 8.56 9.41
CA CYS A 351 -6.09 7.69 10.39
C CYS A 351 -6.09 8.29 11.80
N GLU A 352 -5.00 8.96 12.20
CA GLU A 352 -4.89 9.64 13.50
C GLU A 352 -5.94 10.76 13.65
N ASP A 353 -6.17 11.55 12.60
CA ASP A 353 -7.20 12.61 12.63
C ASP A 353 -8.62 12.01 12.78
N PHE A 354 -8.87 10.85 12.16
CA PHE A 354 -10.13 10.08 12.26
C PHE A 354 -10.23 9.19 13.51
N GLY A 355 -9.15 9.01 14.26
CA GLY A 355 -9.13 8.21 15.49
C GLY A 355 -9.11 6.70 15.30
N VAL A 356 -8.66 6.22 14.15
CA VAL A 356 -8.53 4.78 13.85
C VAL A 356 -7.07 4.41 13.65
N ILE A 357 -6.78 3.12 13.59
CA ILE A 357 -5.44 2.58 13.35
C ILE A 357 -5.44 1.90 11.98
N ALA A 358 -4.45 2.19 11.14
CA ALA A 358 -4.15 1.35 9.99
C ALA A 358 -3.07 0.33 10.39
N THR A 359 -3.36 -0.96 10.20
CA THR A 359 -2.37 -2.03 10.38
C THR A 359 -1.91 -2.58 9.05
N PHE A 360 -0.61 -2.84 8.94
CA PHE A 360 0.02 -3.55 7.83
C PHE A 360 0.37 -5.01 8.19
N ASP A 361 -0.13 -5.52 9.31
CA ASP A 361 0.04 -6.94 9.65
C ASP A 361 -0.53 -7.81 8.50
N PRO A 362 0.22 -8.82 8.01
CA PRO A 362 -0.20 -9.62 6.86
C PRO A 362 -1.37 -10.56 7.14
N LYS A 363 -1.73 -10.80 8.40
CA LYS A 363 -2.86 -11.63 8.79
C LYS A 363 -3.50 -11.07 10.07
N PRO A 364 -4.22 -9.94 9.97
CA PRO A 364 -4.71 -9.21 11.13
C PRO A 364 -5.78 -10.00 11.91
N ILE A 365 -6.59 -10.80 11.20
CA ILE A 365 -7.59 -11.69 11.80
C ILE A 365 -7.32 -13.14 11.38
N PRO A 366 -7.15 -14.08 12.33
CA PRO A 366 -6.99 -15.51 12.01
C PRO A 366 -8.23 -16.11 11.35
N GLY A 367 -8.04 -17.26 10.69
CA GLY A 367 -9.13 -18.03 10.08
C GLY A 367 -9.50 -17.56 8.66
N ASN A 368 -10.80 -17.68 8.33
CA ASN A 368 -11.37 -17.51 6.99
C ASN A 368 -11.60 -16.03 6.62
N TRP A 369 -10.58 -15.20 6.87
CA TRP A 369 -10.51 -13.80 6.47
C TRP A 369 -9.25 -13.58 5.66
N ASN A 370 -9.29 -12.71 4.65
CA ASN A 370 -8.12 -12.46 3.81
C ASN A 370 -6.95 -11.91 4.64
N GLY A 371 -5.73 -12.21 4.19
CA GLY A 371 -4.54 -11.52 4.69
C GLY A 371 -4.29 -10.24 3.91
N ALA A 372 -3.26 -9.49 4.30
CA ALA A 372 -2.82 -8.25 3.65
C ALA A 372 -1.45 -8.46 2.96
N GLY A 373 -1.38 -8.22 1.66
CA GLY A 373 -0.17 -8.28 0.85
C GLY A 373 0.40 -6.91 0.49
N CYS A 374 1.60 -6.92 -0.12
CA CYS A 374 2.12 -5.77 -0.84
C CYS A 374 2.61 -6.18 -2.24
N HIS A 375 1.69 -6.56 -3.13
CA HIS A 375 2.08 -7.10 -4.43
C HIS A 375 2.97 -6.10 -5.17
N THR A 376 4.05 -6.60 -5.76
CA THR A 376 5.06 -5.77 -6.41
C THR A 376 5.13 -6.08 -7.89
N ASN A 377 4.64 -5.16 -8.70
CA ASN A 377 4.75 -5.16 -10.14
C ASN A 377 6.15 -4.69 -10.55
N PHE A 378 6.85 -5.44 -11.40
CA PHE A 378 8.21 -5.12 -11.82
C PHE A 378 8.43 -5.26 -13.33
N SER A 379 9.13 -4.28 -13.91
CA SER A 379 9.60 -4.34 -15.30
C SER A 379 10.92 -3.60 -15.50
N THR A 380 11.70 -4.01 -16.49
CA THR A 380 12.79 -3.21 -17.07
C THR A 380 12.39 -2.64 -18.43
N LYS A 381 13.20 -1.74 -18.98
CA LYS A 381 13.04 -1.25 -20.36
C LYS A 381 12.87 -2.40 -21.36
N ALA A 382 13.72 -3.43 -21.28
CA ALA A 382 13.66 -4.60 -22.17
C ALA A 382 12.36 -5.41 -22.00
N MET A 383 11.82 -5.51 -20.79
CA MET A 383 10.53 -6.19 -20.56
C MET A 383 9.34 -5.41 -21.14
N ARG A 384 9.43 -4.07 -21.17
CA ARG A 384 8.37 -3.17 -21.69
C ARG A 384 8.41 -3.02 -23.21
N GLU A 385 9.56 -3.24 -23.84
CA GLU A 385 9.72 -3.20 -25.29
C GLU A 385 9.06 -4.39 -26.00
N GLU A 386 8.91 -4.28 -27.32
CA GLU A 386 8.26 -5.28 -28.14
C GLU A 386 8.95 -6.65 -28.00
N ASN A 387 8.17 -7.71 -27.76
CA ASN A 387 8.67 -9.05 -27.43
C ASN A 387 9.39 -9.18 -26.08
N GLY A 388 9.18 -8.29 -25.10
CA GLY A 388 9.74 -8.44 -23.75
C GLY A 388 9.36 -9.73 -23.00
N LEU A 389 8.27 -10.41 -23.42
CA LEU A 389 7.82 -11.71 -22.89
C LEU A 389 8.30 -12.91 -23.73
N LYS A 390 8.96 -12.72 -24.88
CA LYS A 390 8.83 -13.58 -26.08
C LYS A 390 8.62 -15.08 -25.83
N GLN A 391 7.39 -15.49 -26.11
CA GLN A 391 6.94 -16.87 -26.29
C GLN A 391 7.59 -17.49 -27.54
N ILE A 392 8.19 -18.68 -27.40
CA ILE A 392 8.70 -19.49 -28.52
C ILE A 392 7.50 -19.86 -29.42
N SER A 393 7.52 -19.40 -30.68
CA SER A 393 6.96 -20.23 -31.75
C SER A 393 8.02 -21.27 -32.08
N TRP A 394 7.71 -22.55 -31.90
CA TRP A 394 8.51 -23.62 -32.46
C TRP A 394 8.44 -23.50 -33.98
N CYS A 395 9.36 -22.75 -34.59
CA CYS A 395 9.69 -22.96 -35.99
C CYS A 395 10.59 -24.19 -36.00
N GLN A 396 10.00 -25.36 -36.22
CA GLN A 396 10.73 -26.54 -36.62
C GLN A 396 11.34 -26.25 -38.00
N VAL A 397 12.59 -25.80 -38.02
CA VAL A 397 13.41 -25.74 -39.24
C VAL A 397 14.85 -26.12 -38.90
N GLY A 398 15.07 -27.44 -38.86
CA GLY A 398 16.35 -28.09 -39.13
C GLY A 398 17.49 -27.95 -38.10
N PRO A 399 18.25 -29.03 -37.83
CA PRO A 399 19.58 -28.92 -37.24
C PRO A 399 20.58 -28.30 -38.24
N PRO A 400 21.61 -27.54 -37.81
CA PRO A 400 22.02 -27.25 -36.43
C PRO A 400 21.99 -25.74 -36.15
N PHE A 401 20.85 -25.15 -35.78
CA PHE A 401 20.82 -23.77 -35.29
C PHE A 401 19.83 -23.62 -34.13
N PHE A 402 20.35 -23.70 -32.91
CA PHE A 402 19.62 -23.29 -31.71
C PHE A 402 19.58 -21.75 -31.68
N SER A 403 18.44 -21.16 -32.02
CA SER A 403 18.19 -19.74 -31.74
C SER A 403 17.59 -19.61 -30.33
N VAL A 404 18.41 -19.17 -29.37
CA VAL A 404 17.94 -18.81 -28.02
C VAL A 404 17.20 -17.47 -28.13
N SER A 405 15.87 -17.50 -28.07
CA SER A 405 15.07 -16.27 -27.91
C SER A 405 15.09 -15.88 -26.43
N PHE A 406 15.66 -14.72 -26.11
CA PHE A 406 15.73 -14.17 -24.74
C PHE A 406 14.32 -13.88 -24.19
N ARG A 407 13.99 -14.42 -23.01
CA ARG A 407 12.67 -14.29 -22.34
C ARG A 407 12.83 -13.43 -21.09
N TYR A 408 12.97 -12.11 -21.19
CA TYR A 408 13.34 -11.26 -20.04
C TYR A 408 12.45 -11.48 -18.79
N ILE A 409 11.12 -11.50 -18.98
CA ILE A 409 10.17 -11.76 -17.88
C ILE A 409 10.33 -13.19 -17.34
N GLU A 410 10.35 -14.20 -18.21
CA GLU A 410 10.37 -15.60 -17.77
C GLU A 410 11.71 -16.04 -17.17
N GLU A 411 12.81 -15.51 -17.71
CA GLU A 411 14.15 -15.65 -17.16
C GLU A 411 14.23 -15.02 -15.76
N SER A 412 13.61 -13.85 -15.56
CA SER A 412 13.51 -13.23 -14.24
C SER A 412 12.71 -14.11 -13.27
N ILE A 413 11.60 -14.69 -13.70
CA ILE A 413 10.79 -15.62 -12.90
C ILE A 413 11.59 -16.88 -12.55
N GLU A 414 12.37 -17.42 -13.47
CA GLU A 414 13.24 -18.57 -13.20
C GLU A 414 14.35 -18.24 -12.19
N LYS A 415 14.94 -17.05 -12.26
CA LYS A 415 15.91 -16.58 -11.25
C LYS A 415 15.24 -16.42 -9.88
N LEU A 416 14.03 -15.87 -9.84
CA LEU A 416 13.25 -15.71 -8.61
C LEU A 416 12.88 -17.05 -7.96
N SER A 417 12.60 -18.09 -8.75
CA SER A 417 12.30 -19.43 -8.22
C SER A 417 13.50 -20.02 -7.49
N LYS A 418 14.71 -19.83 -8.04
CA LYS A 418 15.98 -20.31 -7.45
C LYS A 418 16.37 -19.59 -6.16
N ARG A 419 15.82 -18.40 -5.91
CA ARG A 419 16.06 -17.62 -4.68
C ARG A 419 14.80 -17.40 -3.86
N HIS A 420 13.81 -18.29 -3.97
CA HIS A 420 12.52 -18.10 -3.30
C HIS A 420 12.65 -17.82 -1.80
N GLN A 421 13.47 -18.59 -1.08
CA GLN A 421 13.66 -18.45 0.37
C GLN A 421 14.34 -17.13 0.77
N TYR A 422 15.34 -16.69 -0.01
CA TYR A 422 15.95 -15.36 0.19
C TYR A 422 14.91 -14.25 0.06
N HIS A 423 14.05 -14.32 -0.97
CA HIS A 423 12.98 -13.34 -1.15
C HIS A 423 11.96 -13.39 -0.01
N ILE A 424 11.52 -14.57 0.44
CA ILE A 424 10.59 -14.68 1.58
C ILE A 424 11.15 -13.99 2.83
N ARG A 425 12.45 -14.17 3.13
CA ARG A 425 13.11 -13.48 4.24
C ARG A 425 13.18 -11.96 4.04
N ALA A 426 13.50 -11.50 2.83
CA ALA A 426 13.58 -10.07 2.50
C ALA A 426 12.21 -9.37 2.46
N TYR A 427 11.14 -10.13 2.25
CA TYR A 427 9.77 -9.65 2.01
C TYR A 427 8.94 -9.46 3.27
N ASP A 428 9.56 -9.64 4.43
CA ASP A 428 8.96 -9.52 5.75
C ASP A 428 10.06 -9.07 6.73
N PRO A 429 9.90 -7.95 7.46
CA PRO A 429 10.88 -7.47 8.44
C PRO A 429 11.23 -8.52 9.52
N LYS A 430 10.37 -9.51 9.76
CA LYS A 430 10.60 -10.62 10.68
C LYS A 430 11.09 -11.90 9.98
N GLY A 431 11.70 -11.78 8.80
CA GLY A 431 12.35 -12.90 8.11
C GLY A 431 11.38 -13.97 7.58
N GLY A 432 10.13 -13.61 7.32
CA GLY A 432 9.07 -14.47 6.77
C GLY A 432 8.09 -15.03 7.81
N LEU A 433 8.32 -14.78 9.10
CA LEU A 433 7.48 -15.29 10.19
C LEU A 433 6.06 -14.70 10.20
N ASP A 434 5.91 -13.41 9.87
CA ASP A 434 4.59 -12.80 9.77
C ASP A 434 3.90 -13.27 8.49
N ASN A 435 4.64 -13.32 7.40
CA ASN A 435 4.12 -13.71 6.09
C ASN A 435 3.68 -15.19 6.05
N ALA A 436 4.24 -16.06 6.89
CA ALA A 436 3.82 -17.45 7.06
C ALA A 436 2.36 -17.58 7.52
N ARG A 437 1.81 -16.60 8.24
CA ARG A 437 0.39 -16.56 8.63
C ARG A 437 -0.53 -16.25 7.44
N ARG A 438 0.01 -15.66 6.38
CA ARG A 438 -0.72 -15.23 5.18
C ARG A 438 -0.57 -16.22 4.02
N LEU A 439 0.67 -16.56 3.66
CA LEU A 439 1.03 -17.42 2.51
C LEU A 439 0.78 -18.90 2.79
N THR A 440 -0.50 -19.26 2.87
CA THR A 440 -0.96 -20.61 3.26
C THR A 440 -1.45 -21.45 2.08
N GLY A 441 -1.53 -20.87 0.88
CA GLY A 441 -2.17 -21.49 -0.29
C GLY A 441 -3.69 -21.22 -0.39
N PHE A 442 -4.29 -20.63 0.64
CA PHE A 442 -5.69 -20.20 0.67
C PHE A 442 -5.80 -18.67 0.50
N HIS A 443 -7.01 -18.16 0.26
CA HIS A 443 -7.29 -16.72 0.15
C HIS A 443 -6.43 -15.98 -0.89
N GLU A 444 -6.35 -16.52 -2.11
CA GLU A 444 -5.57 -15.91 -3.22
C GLU A 444 -4.06 -15.77 -2.94
N THR A 445 -3.49 -16.69 -2.14
CA THR A 445 -2.04 -16.76 -1.88
C THR A 445 -1.45 -18.12 -2.30
N SER A 446 -0.14 -18.14 -2.54
CA SER A 446 0.65 -19.38 -2.68
C SER A 446 1.08 -19.90 -1.30
N ASN A 447 1.44 -21.18 -1.20
CA ASN A 447 2.16 -21.69 -0.03
C ASN A 447 3.53 -21.01 0.07
N ILE A 448 3.96 -20.66 1.30
CA ILE A 448 5.25 -20.01 1.58
C ILE A 448 6.48 -20.84 1.19
N ASN A 449 6.35 -22.16 1.07
CA ASN A 449 7.46 -23.06 0.74
C ASN A 449 7.58 -23.33 -0.76
N ASP A 450 6.48 -23.14 -1.50
CA ASP A 450 6.38 -23.51 -2.91
C ASP A 450 6.42 -22.25 -3.79
N PHE A 451 7.30 -22.28 -4.80
CA PHE A 451 7.30 -21.28 -5.84
C PHE A 451 6.44 -21.73 -7.02
N SER A 452 5.54 -20.86 -7.46
CA SER A 452 4.71 -21.08 -8.65
C SER A 452 4.55 -19.81 -9.47
N ALA A 453 4.38 -19.96 -10.77
CA ALA A 453 4.12 -18.85 -11.69
C ALA A 453 3.04 -19.21 -12.70
N GLY A 454 2.22 -18.22 -13.10
CA GLY A 454 1.18 -18.47 -14.10
C GLY A 454 0.54 -17.21 -14.68
N VAL A 455 0.04 -17.34 -15.91
CA VAL A 455 -0.72 -16.27 -16.56
C VAL A 455 -2.10 -16.13 -15.90
N ALA A 456 -2.42 -14.94 -15.40
CA ALA A 456 -3.67 -14.62 -14.73
C ALA A 456 -4.03 -15.54 -13.54
N ASN A 457 -3.04 -16.20 -12.93
CA ASN A 457 -3.24 -17.05 -11.77
C ASN A 457 -2.99 -16.26 -10.47
N ARG A 458 -4.06 -15.97 -9.73
CA ARG A 458 -3.99 -15.24 -8.45
C ARG A 458 -3.45 -16.09 -7.29
N SER A 459 -3.46 -17.42 -7.40
CA SER A 459 -2.91 -18.32 -6.38
C SER A 459 -1.42 -18.62 -6.59
N ALA A 460 -0.81 -18.10 -7.67
CA ALA A 460 0.61 -18.29 -7.94
C ALA A 460 1.47 -17.33 -7.11
N SER A 461 2.75 -17.68 -6.88
CA SER A 461 3.71 -16.76 -6.27
C SER A 461 3.99 -15.55 -7.18
N ILE A 462 4.17 -15.81 -8.49
CA ILE A 462 4.31 -14.78 -9.52
C ILE A 462 3.17 -14.86 -10.52
N ARG A 463 2.50 -13.74 -10.77
CA ARG A 463 1.45 -13.63 -11.77
C ARG A 463 1.95 -12.85 -12.98
N ILE A 464 1.72 -13.40 -14.17
CA ILE A 464 1.83 -12.64 -15.42
C ILE A 464 0.43 -12.13 -15.77
N PRO A 465 0.18 -10.81 -15.83
CA PRO A 465 -1.13 -10.29 -16.19
C PRO A 465 -1.59 -10.81 -17.55
N ARG A 466 -2.91 -10.99 -17.72
CA ARG A 466 -3.47 -11.51 -18.98
C ARG A 466 -3.09 -10.64 -20.18
N THR A 467 -3.17 -9.33 -20.02
CA THR A 467 -2.81 -8.35 -21.05
C THR A 467 -1.33 -8.46 -21.44
N VAL A 468 -0.44 -8.64 -20.46
CA VAL A 468 1.00 -8.88 -20.73
C VAL A 468 1.19 -10.17 -21.53
N GLY A 469 0.47 -11.24 -21.19
CA GLY A 469 0.46 -12.50 -21.95
C GLY A 469 0.02 -12.33 -23.41
N GLN A 470 -0.95 -11.44 -23.66
CA GLN A 470 -1.48 -11.16 -25.00
C GLN A 470 -0.57 -10.25 -25.82
N GLU A 471 -0.10 -9.15 -25.22
CA GLU A 471 0.75 -8.14 -25.86
C GLU A 471 2.23 -8.54 -25.91
N LYS A 472 2.60 -9.61 -25.20
CA LYS A 472 3.96 -10.17 -25.14
C LYS A 472 5.02 -9.16 -24.69
N LYS A 473 4.63 -8.19 -23.87
CA LYS A 473 5.48 -7.18 -23.24
C LYS A 473 4.78 -6.61 -22.01
N GLY A 474 5.54 -5.98 -21.11
CA GLY A 474 5.02 -5.31 -19.92
C GLY A 474 5.80 -5.67 -18.66
N TYR A 475 5.13 -6.30 -17.70
CA TYR A 475 5.63 -6.54 -16.33
C TYR A 475 5.12 -7.88 -15.79
N PHE A 476 5.69 -8.33 -14.66
CA PHE A 476 5.11 -9.39 -13.84
C PHE A 476 4.80 -8.87 -12.44
N GLU A 477 3.92 -9.56 -11.72
CA GLU A 477 3.47 -9.24 -10.36
C GLU A 477 4.02 -10.29 -9.40
N ASP A 478 4.86 -9.86 -8.45
CA ASP A 478 5.27 -10.68 -7.33
C ASP A 478 4.27 -10.54 -6.17
N ARG A 479 3.57 -11.63 -5.85
CA ARG A 479 2.49 -11.64 -4.85
C ARG A 479 2.97 -12.04 -3.45
N ARG A 480 4.26 -12.35 -3.32
CA ARG A 480 4.87 -12.84 -2.08
C ARG A 480 5.13 -11.75 -1.03
N PRO A 481 5.36 -10.46 -1.34
CA PRO A 481 5.63 -9.47 -0.29
C PRO A 481 4.48 -9.32 0.70
N SER A 482 4.83 -9.26 1.98
CA SER A 482 3.90 -8.96 3.07
C SER A 482 3.45 -7.49 3.04
N ALA A 483 2.26 -7.17 3.56
CA ALA A 483 1.81 -5.78 3.69
C ALA A 483 2.78 -4.89 4.51
N ASN A 484 3.47 -5.46 5.51
CA ASN A 484 4.46 -4.75 6.34
C ASN A 484 5.89 -4.75 5.77
N CYS A 485 6.11 -5.20 4.52
CA CYS A 485 7.45 -5.25 3.94
C CYS A 485 8.11 -3.86 3.89
N ASP A 486 9.45 -3.80 4.00
CA ASP A 486 10.18 -2.59 3.60
C ASP A 486 10.31 -2.56 2.07
N PRO A 487 9.75 -1.56 1.36
CA PRO A 487 9.88 -1.45 -0.09
C PRO A 487 11.34 -1.38 -0.57
N PHE A 488 12.28 -0.83 0.22
CA PHE A 488 13.70 -0.82 -0.16
C PHE A 488 14.27 -2.23 -0.19
N SER A 489 13.94 -3.07 0.80
CA SER A 489 14.33 -4.48 0.83
C SER A 489 13.75 -5.26 -0.36
N VAL A 490 12.44 -5.09 -0.61
CA VAL A 490 11.73 -5.79 -1.69
C VAL A 490 12.31 -5.46 -3.06
N THR A 491 12.45 -4.16 -3.34
CA THR A 491 12.93 -3.68 -4.65
C THR A 491 14.40 -4.01 -4.86
N GLU A 492 15.25 -3.89 -3.83
CA GLU A 492 16.66 -4.31 -3.90
C GLU A 492 16.79 -5.80 -4.21
N ALA A 493 16.05 -6.66 -3.51
CA ALA A 493 16.08 -8.11 -3.72
C ALA A 493 15.66 -8.49 -5.16
N LEU A 494 14.65 -7.82 -5.72
CA LEU A 494 14.25 -8.00 -7.12
C LEU A 494 15.37 -7.65 -8.09
N ILE A 495 16.04 -6.51 -7.89
CA ILE A 495 17.16 -6.11 -8.77
C ILE A 495 18.33 -7.08 -8.67
N ARG A 496 18.74 -7.43 -7.46
CA ARG A 496 19.86 -8.36 -7.22
C ARG A 496 19.65 -9.69 -7.93
N THR A 497 18.45 -10.25 -7.82
CA THR A 497 18.13 -11.54 -8.42
C THR A 497 17.90 -11.45 -9.93
N CYS A 498 17.09 -10.48 -10.40
CA CYS A 498 16.69 -10.44 -11.80
C CYS A 498 17.75 -9.83 -12.73
N LEU A 499 18.48 -8.81 -12.26
CA LEU A 499 19.39 -8.00 -13.10
C LEU A 499 20.87 -8.21 -12.78
N LEU A 500 21.22 -8.45 -11.52
CA LEU A 500 22.61 -8.70 -11.12
C LEU A 500 22.98 -10.19 -11.09
N ASN A 501 22.02 -11.07 -11.36
CA ASN A 501 22.20 -12.53 -11.43
C ASN A 501 22.81 -13.14 -10.16
N GLU A 502 22.55 -12.51 -9.01
CA GLU A 502 22.98 -13.07 -7.74
C GLU A 502 22.31 -14.43 -7.50
N THR A 503 23.01 -15.31 -6.79
CA THR A 503 22.55 -16.63 -6.38
C THR A 503 22.89 -16.86 -4.90
N GLY A 504 22.27 -17.86 -4.27
CA GLY A 504 22.47 -18.16 -2.86
C GLY A 504 21.58 -17.33 -1.93
N ASP A 505 21.86 -17.45 -0.63
CA ASP A 505 20.98 -17.01 0.46
C ASP A 505 21.27 -15.62 1.02
N GLU A 506 22.39 -15.02 0.62
CA GLU A 506 22.89 -13.73 1.13
C GLU A 506 23.16 -12.76 -0.03
N PRO A 507 23.06 -11.44 0.19
CA PRO A 507 23.37 -10.44 -0.81
C PRO A 507 24.88 -10.29 -1.04
N PHE A 508 25.31 -10.19 -2.30
CA PHE A 508 26.71 -9.91 -2.62
C PHE A 508 27.10 -8.47 -2.22
N GLN A 509 28.33 -8.31 -1.71
CA GLN A 509 28.91 -6.99 -1.45
C GLN A 509 29.67 -6.49 -2.69
N TYR A 510 29.19 -5.40 -3.26
CA TYR A 510 29.84 -4.72 -4.37
C TYR A 510 30.78 -3.61 -3.87
N LYS A 511 31.91 -3.43 -4.57
CA LYS A 511 32.81 -2.30 -4.35
C LYS A 511 32.16 -1.01 -4.88
N ASN A 512 32.43 0.10 -4.21
CA ASN A 512 32.07 1.44 -4.67
C ASN A 512 32.88 1.86 -5.89
#